data_AF-A0A024TVU2-F1
#
_entry.id   AF-A0A024TVU2-F1
#
_cell.length_a   1.000
_cell.length_b   1.000
_cell.length_c   1.000
_cell.angle_alpha   90.00
_cell.angle_beta   90.00
_cell.angle_gamma   90.00
#
_symmetry.space_group_name_H-M   'P 1'
#
loop_
_entity.id
_entity.type
_entity.pdbx_description
1 polymer ?
#
loop_
_entity_poly.entity_id
_entity_poly.type
_entity_poly.pdbx_seq_one_letter_code
_entity_poly.pdbx_strand_id
1 'polypeptide(L)'
;MSELSDTTKRKPAYRFTIAADVDLLKEVVLVAPFDAGYGQTTARWDEIGDNMRSIHGEAVTAICCRRRFDELLAAFKKATLKALRSSGTEEEYNDRDQLLQDIVDLVIEQCAYVV
;
A
#
# COMPACT_ATOMS: atom_id res chain seq x y z
N MET A 1 19.12 -46.01 6.48
CA MET A 1 17.92 -45.50 5.79
C MET A 1 17.83 -44.03 6.14
N SER A 2 18.12 -43.15 5.17
CA SER A 2 18.39 -41.73 5.43
C SER A 2 17.13 -40.95 5.80
N GLU A 3 17.24 -40.15 6.86
CA GLU A 3 16.28 -39.14 7.29
C GLU A 3 16.23 -37.99 6.27
N LEU A 4 15.05 -37.67 5.77
CA LEU A 4 14.79 -36.46 4.99
C LEU A 4 14.06 -35.46 5.89
N SER A 5 14.83 -34.58 6.52
CA SER A 5 14.32 -33.37 7.14
C SER A 5 14.03 -32.33 6.06
N ASP A 6 12.78 -32.30 5.57
CA ASP A 6 12.28 -31.16 4.78
C ASP A 6 12.08 -29.96 5.72
N THR A 7 13.16 -29.22 5.94
CA THR A 7 13.05 -27.87 6.50
C THR A 7 12.58 -26.97 5.38
N THR A 8 11.25 -26.87 5.20
CA THR A 8 10.63 -25.82 4.40
C THR A 8 11.04 -24.46 4.98
N LYS A 9 12.17 -23.93 4.52
CA LYS A 9 12.66 -22.59 4.84
C LYS A 9 11.66 -21.60 4.26
N ARG A 10 10.66 -21.20 5.06
CA ARG A 10 9.74 -20.13 4.66
C ARG A 10 10.60 -18.92 4.32
N LYS A 11 10.50 -18.44 3.08
CA LYS A 11 11.13 -17.17 2.68
C LYS A 11 10.67 -16.10 3.69
N PRO A 12 11.60 -15.32 4.28
CA PRO A 12 11.22 -14.30 5.25
C PRO A 12 10.25 -13.34 4.59
N ALA A 13 9.09 -13.14 5.21
CA ALA A 13 8.11 -12.17 4.75
C ALA A 13 8.73 -10.77 4.81
N TYR A 14 8.56 -9.99 3.75
CA TYR A 14 8.98 -8.60 3.74
C TYR A 14 8.29 -7.82 4.87
N ARG A 15 9.07 -7.03 5.61
CA ARG A 15 8.58 -6.17 6.69
C ARG A 15 8.55 -4.74 6.20
N PHE A 16 7.35 -4.20 6.03
CA PHE A 16 7.17 -2.81 5.67
C PHE A 16 7.61 -1.88 6.80
N THR A 17 8.49 -0.95 6.46
CA THR A 17 8.86 0.19 7.30
C THR A 17 8.04 1.41 6.89
N ILE A 18 8.04 2.46 7.70
CA ILE A 18 7.36 3.72 7.34
C ILE A 18 7.86 4.29 6.01
N ALA A 19 9.17 4.24 5.76
CA ALA A 19 9.75 4.65 4.48
C ALA A 19 9.21 3.81 3.30
N ALA A 20 9.14 2.48 3.47
CA ALA A 20 8.58 1.61 2.44
C ALA A 20 7.06 1.81 2.24
N ASP A 21 6.33 2.19 3.29
CA ASP A 21 4.92 2.57 3.18
C ASP A 21 4.78 3.88 2.37
N VAL A 22 5.66 4.86 2.58
CA VAL A 22 5.67 6.11 1.79
C VAL A 22 5.99 5.84 0.32
N ASP A 23 7.01 5.02 0.04
CA ASP A 23 7.36 4.65 -1.34
C ASP A 23 6.22 3.88 -2.01
N LEU A 24 5.58 2.96 -1.30
CA LEU A 24 4.38 2.26 -1.78
C LEU A 24 3.26 3.24 -2.13
N LEU A 25 2.97 4.22 -1.27
CA LEU A 25 1.91 5.20 -1.51
C LEU A 25 2.21 6.08 -2.72
N LYS A 26 3.47 6.50 -2.91
CA LYS A 26 3.89 7.24 -4.11
C LYS A 26 3.65 6.43 -5.37
N GLU A 27 4.05 5.16 -5.39
CA GLU A 27 3.80 4.28 -6.54
C GLU A 27 2.30 4.08 -6.81
N VAL A 28 1.47 3.95 -5.77
CA VAL A 28 0.01 3.85 -5.91
C VAL A 28 -0.60 5.13 -6.49
N VAL A 29 -0.12 6.31 -6.08
CA VAL A 29 -0.55 7.59 -6.67
C VAL A 29 -0.15 7.68 -8.14
N LEU A 30 1.09 7.30 -8.48
CA LEU A 30 1.63 7.37 -9.83
C LEU A 30 0.95 6.40 -10.80
N VAL A 31 0.75 5.15 -10.39
CA VAL A 31 0.18 4.10 -11.24
C VAL A 31 -1.35 4.15 -11.26
N ALA A 32 -1.96 4.75 -10.23
CA ALA A 32 -3.41 4.89 -10.05
C ALA A 32 -4.18 3.57 -10.33
N PRO A 33 -3.90 2.48 -9.58
CA PRO A 33 -4.48 1.17 -9.85
C PRO A 33 -6.02 1.13 -9.69
N PHE A 34 -6.59 2.13 -9.02
CA PHE A 34 -8.02 2.33 -8.82
C PHE A 34 -8.72 2.99 -10.01
N ASP A 35 -8.01 3.71 -10.87
CA ASP A 35 -8.52 4.29 -12.12
C ASP A 35 -8.36 3.32 -13.31
N ALA A 36 -7.81 2.13 -13.05
CA ALA A 36 -7.64 1.10 -14.06
C ALA A 36 -9.00 0.63 -14.59
N GLY A 37 -9.12 0.54 -15.92
CA GLY A 37 -10.30 -0.03 -16.57
C GLY A 37 -10.59 -1.46 -16.11
N TYR A 38 -11.83 -1.92 -16.30
CA TYR A 38 -12.26 -3.24 -15.85
C TYR A 38 -11.28 -4.36 -16.26
N GLY A 39 -10.77 -5.10 -15.27
CA GLY A 39 -9.79 -6.17 -15.47
C GLY A 39 -8.32 -5.76 -15.53
N GLN A 40 -8.01 -4.46 -15.54
CA GLN A 40 -6.62 -3.96 -15.60
C GLN A 40 -5.99 -3.72 -14.22
N THR A 41 -6.79 -3.69 -13.16
CA THR A 41 -6.32 -3.44 -11.78
C THR A 41 -5.20 -4.39 -11.37
N THR A 42 -5.27 -5.68 -11.73
CA THR A 42 -4.22 -6.65 -11.41
C THR A 42 -2.88 -6.28 -12.04
N ALA A 43 -2.89 -5.92 -13.33
CA ALA A 43 -1.68 -5.52 -14.04
C ALA A 43 -1.04 -4.26 -13.45
N ARG A 44 -1.86 -3.30 -13.00
CA ARG A 44 -1.38 -2.10 -12.30
C ARG A 44 -0.74 -2.42 -10.95
N TRP A 45 -1.30 -3.39 -10.21
CA TRP A 45 -0.68 -3.87 -8.97
C TRP A 45 0.61 -4.65 -9.22
N ASP A 46 0.70 -5.39 -10.32
CA ASP A 46 1.93 -6.07 -10.74
C ASP A 46 3.04 -5.04 -11.04
N GLU A 47 2.71 -3.97 -11.77
CA GLU A 47 3.63 -2.83 -12.03
C GLU A 47 4.15 -2.20 -10.73
N ILE A 48 3.26 -1.89 -9.78
CA ILE A 48 3.64 -1.38 -8.45
C ILE A 48 4.54 -2.40 -7.72
N GLY A 49 4.22 -3.69 -7.82
CA GLY A 49 5.00 -4.76 -7.20
C GLY A 49 6.42 -4.84 -7.74
N ASP A 50 6.60 -4.67 -9.05
CA ASP A 50 7.90 -4.68 -9.72
C ASP A 50 8.73 -3.44 -9.36
N ASN A 51 8.12 -2.26 -9.32
CA ASN A 51 8.79 -1.02 -8.90
C ASN A 51 9.25 -1.12 -7.45
N MET A 52 8.38 -1.58 -6.55
CA MET A 52 8.72 -1.78 -5.14
C MET A 52 9.77 -2.87 -4.94
N ARG A 53 9.77 -3.92 -5.77
CA ARG A 53 10.81 -4.95 -5.78
C ARG A 53 12.17 -4.38 -6.18
N SER A 54 12.22 -3.46 -7.13
CA SER A 54 13.46 -2.80 -7.55
C SER A 54 14.09 -2.00 -6.40
N ILE A 55 13.26 -1.39 -5.54
CA ILE A 55 13.71 -0.52 -4.43
C ILE A 55 14.03 -1.34 -3.17
N HIS A 56 13.19 -2.33 -2.83
CA HIS A 56 13.24 -3.03 -1.53
C HIS A 56 13.62 -4.52 -1.62
N GLY A 57 13.77 -5.07 -2.82
CA GLY A 57 14.23 -6.43 -3.09
C GLY A 57 13.12 -7.46 -3.37
N GLU A 58 13.55 -8.66 -3.78
CA GLU A 58 12.69 -9.74 -4.30
C GLU A 58 11.64 -10.30 -3.32
N ALA A 59 11.75 -9.97 -2.04
CA ALA A 59 10.76 -10.37 -1.04
C ALA A 59 9.43 -9.60 -1.20
N VAL A 60 9.44 -8.48 -1.93
CA VAL A 60 8.24 -7.70 -2.23
C VAL A 60 7.48 -8.31 -3.42
N THR A 61 6.16 -8.38 -3.26
CA THR A 61 5.22 -8.88 -4.27
C THR A 61 4.04 -7.95 -4.38
N ALA A 62 3.41 -7.89 -5.56
CA ALA A 62 2.19 -7.13 -5.81
C ALA A 62 1.09 -7.40 -4.77
N ILE A 63 0.92 -8.67 -4.38
CA ILE A 63 -0.05 -9.09 -3.37
C ILE A 63 0.26 -8.48 -2.00
N CYS A 64 1.53 -8.46 -1.60
CA CYS A 64 1.95 -7.83 -0.34
C CYS A 64 1.75 -6.32 -0.37
N CYS A 65 2.09 -5.65 -1.48
CA CYS A 65 1.88 -4.22 -1.69
C CYS A 65 0.40 -3.85 -1.57
N ARG A 66 -0.47 -4.58 -2.29
CA ARG A 66 -1.92 -4.35 -2.26
C ARG A 66 -2.50 -4.53 -0.86
N ARG A 67 -2.17 -5.64 -0.19
CA ARG A 67 -2.65 -5.89 1.18
C ARG A 67 -2.18 -4.81 2.13
N ARG A 68 -0.92 -4.36 2.01
CA ARG A 68 -0.38 -3.30 2.86
C ARG A 68 -1.09 -1.98 2.61
N PHE A 69 -1.35 -1.62 1.37
CA PHE A 69 -2.13 -0.45 1.01
C PHE A 69 -3.54 -0.49 1.62
N ASP A 70 -4.25 -1.62 1.50
CA ASP A 70 -5.59 -1.78 2.09
C ASP A 70 -5.56 -1.63 3.62
N GLU A 71 -4.55 -2.19 4.30
CA GLU A 71 -4.32 -2.02 5.73
C GLU A 71 -4.08 -0.55 6.11
N LEU A 72 -3.23 0.15 5.36
CA LEU A 72 -2.93 1.57 5.57
C LEU A 72 -4.17 2.44 5.37
N LEU A 73 -4.93 2.20 4.30
CA LEU A 73 -6.16 2.92 4.02
C LEU A 73 -7.23 2.68 5.09
N ALA A 74 -7.38 1.43 5.55
CA ALA A 74 -8.31 1.09 6.62
C ALA A 74 -7.89 1.73 7.97
N ALA A 75 -6.59 1.71 8.28
CA ALA A 75 -6.04 2.34 9.46
C ALA A 75 -6.22 3.86 9.42
N PHE A 76 -5.96 4.49 8.28
CA PHE A 76 -6.16 5.92 8.07
C PHE A 76 -7.62 6.31 8.23
N LYS A 77 -8.56 5.66 7.53
CA LYS A 77 -10.00 5.93 7.70
C LYS A 77 -10.44 5.83 9.17
N LYS A 78 -9.94 4.84 9.91
CA LYS A 78 -10.21 4.67 11.34
C LYS A 78 -9.54 5.76 12.19
N ALA A 79 -8.31 6.15 11.85
CA ALA A 79 -7.56 7.21 12.52
C ALA A 79 -8.19 8.58 12.26
N THR A 80 -8.58 8.93 11.03
CA THR A 80 -9.32 10.16 10.68
C THR A 80 -10.61 10.27 11.49
N LEU A 81 -11.39 9.18 11.61
CA LEU A 81 -12.59 9.14 12.47
C LEU A 81 -12.28 9.36 13.95
N LYS A 82 -11.10 8.94 14.41
CA LYS A 82 -10.65 9.11 15.80
C LYS A 82 -10.00 10.49 16.04
N ALA A 83 -9.28 11.03 15.06
CA ALA A 83 -8.61 12.32 15.08
C ALA A 83 -9.61 13.48 15.04
N LEU A 84 -10.72 13.33 14.29
CA LEU A 84 -11.91 14.19 14.41
C LEU A 84 -12.44 14.29 15.85
N ARG A 85 -12.07 13.36 16.74
CA ARG A 85 -12.41 13.35 18.17
C ARG A 85 -11.29 13.82 19.10
N SER A 86 -10.03 13.83 18.68
CA SER A 86 -8.87 14.18 19.52
C SER A 86 -7.63 14.38 18.65
N SER A 87 -7.10 15.61 18.53
CA SER A 87 -5.87 15.85 17.78
C SER A 87 -4.62 15.52 18.61
N GLY A 88 -3.65 14.84 18.02
CA GLY A 88 -2.30 14.67 18.56
C GLY A 88 -1.30 14.36 17.44
N THR A 89 -0.10 14.94 17.54
CA THR A 89 0.96 15.11 16.54
C THR A 89 1.98 13.97 16.45
N GLU A 90 2.39 13.60 15.23
CA GLU A 90 3.66 12.91 14.91
C GLU A 90 3.98 13.21 13.42
N GLU A 91 5.11 13.87 13.13
CA GLU A 91 5.38 14.47 11.81
C GLU A 91 5.50 13.45 10.68
N GLU A 92 6.04 12.26 10.93
CA GLU A 92 6.12 11.16 9.96
C GLU A 92 4.76 10.47 9.72
N TYR A 93 3.84 10.55 10.69
CA TYR A 93 2.44 10.19 10.42
C TYR A 93 1.83 11.17 9.44
N ASN A 94 2.20 12.46 9.53
CA ASN A 94 1.64 13.53 8.71
C ASN A 94 1.93 13.30 7.21
N ASP A 95 3.16 12.95 6.81
CA ASP A 95 3.48 12.70 5.40
C ASP A 95 2.70 11.50 4.82
N ARG A 96 2.64 10.39 5.58
CA ARG A 96 1.89 9.19 5.17
C ARG A 96 0.38 9.47 5.11
N ASP A 97 -0.13 10.19 6.10
CA ASP A 97 -1.54 10.52 6.24
C ASP A 97 -1.96 11.58 5.19
N GLN A 98 -1.07 12.50 4.81
CA GLN A 98 -1.26 13.46 3.72
C GLN A 98 -1.34 12.74 2.36
N LEU A 99 -0.43 11.80 2.08
CA LEU A 99 -0.50 10.98 0.86
C LEU A 99 -1.77 10.13 0.80
N LEU A 100 -2.21 9.58 1.94
CA LEU A 100 -3.47 8.84 2.01
C LEU A 100 -4.69 9.75 1.81
N GLN A 101 -4.66 10.97 2.34
CA GLN A 101 -5.69 11.97 2.10
C GLN A 101 -5.76 12.37 0.62
N ASP A 102 -4.61 12.65 -0.01
CA ASP A 102 -4.53 12.99 -1.44
C ASP A 102 -5.07 11.85 -2.32
N ILE A 103 -4.74 10.59 -2.00
CA ILE A 103 -5.30 9.41 -2.71
C ILE A 103 -6.82 9.36 -2.53
N VAL A 104 -7.33 9.58 -1.32
CA VAL A 104 -8.77 9.56 -1.03
C VAL A 104 -9.47 10.69 -1.79
N ASP A 105 -8.91 11.89 -1.82
CA ASP A 105 -9.46 13.03 -2.51
C ASP A 105 -9.44 12.83 -4.03
N LEU A 106 -8.36 12.27 -4.59
CA LEU A 106 -8.30 11.86 -6.01
C LEU A 106 -9.37 10.81 -6.36
N VAL A 107 -9.54 9.80 -5.51
CA VAL A 107 -10.57 8.75 -5.71
C VAL A 107 -12.00 9.33 -5.56
N ILE A 108 -12.20 10.31 -4.68
CA ILE A 108 -13.51 10.96 -4.46
C ILE A 108 -13.83 11.97 -5.56
N GLU A 109 -12.90 12.81 -5.99
CA GLU A 109 -13.10 13.78 -7.07
C GLU A 109 -13.41 13.09 -8.41
N GLN A 110 -12.82 11.92 -8.67
CA GLN A 110 -13.13 11.15 -9.87
C GLN A 110 -14.57 10.60 -9.87
N CYS A 111 -15.14 10.33 -8.69
CA CYS A 111 -16.56 9.96 -8.54
C CYS A 111 -17.51 11.17 -8.58
N ALA A 112 -17.06 12.36 -8.18
CA ALA A 112 -17.90 13.57 -8.14
C ALA A 112 -18.13 14.19 -9.53
N TYR A 113 -17.30 13.86 -10.53
CA TYR A 113 -17.44 14.35 -11.91
C TYR A 113 -18.39 13.53 -12.80
N VAL A 114 -19.05 12.50 -12.25
CA VAL A 114 -20.01 11.63 -12.97
C VAL A 114 -21.42 11.69 -12.36
N VAL A 115 -21.85 12.89 -11.92
CA VAL A 115 -23.24 13.17 -11.55
C VAL A 115 -23.78 14.31 -12.40
#